data_AF-A0A6G5RD53-F1
#
_entry.id   AF-A0A6G5RD53-F1
#
_cell.length_a   1.000
_cell.length_b   1.000
_cell.length_c   1.000
_cell.angle_alpha   90.00
_cell.angle_beta   90.00
_cell.angle_gamma   90.00
#
_symmetry.space_group_name_H-M   'P 1'
#
loop_
_entity.id
_entity.type
_entity.pdbx_description
1 polymer ?
#
loop_
_entity_poly.entity_id
_entity_poly.type
_entity_poly.pdbx_seq_one_letter_code
_entity_poly.pdbx_strand_id
1 'polypeptide(L)'
;MTSELCVPEDTTHTGEWLVPPLRGACTPRVENEKSPLPGREGVYAKSVTDVAYPPRDARPQIASGAGSRFALAGAKCERQLPARYGPAPEVSDMNARRGRCVPVITPREGCR
;
A
#
# COMPACT_ATOMS: atom_id res chain seq x y z
N MET A 1 -13.50 -18.24 0.10
CA MET A 1 -13.94 -17.32 1.17
C MET A 1 -13.09 -16.07 1.04
N THR A 2 -13.70 -14.93 0.71
CA THR A 2 -12.96 -13.66 0.60
C THR A 2 -12.79 -13.11 2.00
N SER A 3 -11.54 -13.02 2.49
CA SER A 3 -11.27 -12.35 3.75
C SER A 3 -11.20 -10.84 3.50
N GLU A 4 -11.99 -10.06 4.25
CA GLU A 4 -11.99 -8.60 4.17
C GLU A 4 -11.47 -8.02 5.49
N LEU A 5 -10.47 -7.14 5.42
CA LEU A 5 -9.99 -6.36 6.57
C LEU A 5 -10.35 -4.89 6.36
N CYS A 6 -10.97 -4.29 7.37
CA CYS A 6 -11.22 -2.86 7.46
C CYS A 6 -10.22 -2.24 8.44
N VAL A 7 -9.64 -1.09 8.08
CA VAL A 7 -8.75 -0.33 8.97
C VAL A 7 -9.61 0.48 9.95
N PRO A 8 -9.38 0.41 11.28
CA PRO A 8 -10.25 1.05 12.26
C PRO A 8 -10.20 2.58 12.20
N GLU A 9 -11.37 3.22 12.40
CA GLU A 9 -11.61 4.65 12.14
C GLU A 9 -10.69 5.60 12.93
N ASP A 10 -10.34 5.23 14.16
CA ASP A 10 -9.49 6.04 15.05
C ASP A 10 -8.07 6.20 14.48
N THR A 11 -7.60 5.20 13.72
CA THR A 11 -6.28 5.20 13.09
C THR A 11 -6.29 5.87 11.72
N THR A 12 -7.39 5.83 10.96
CA THR A 12 -7.48 6.42 9.61
C THR A 12 -7.66 7.93 9.60
N HIS A 13 -8.27 8.50 10.66
CA HIS A 13 -8.59 9.94 10.76
C HIS A 13 -7.38 10.87 10.88
N THR A 14 -6.20 10.34 11.19
CA THR A 14 -4.99 11.16 11.38
C THR A 14 -3.80 10.68 10.57
N GLY A 15 -3.93 9.57 9.84
CA GLY A 15 -2.80 8.91 9.22
C GLY A 15 -3.01 8.51 7.77
N GLU A 16 -1.91 8.55 7.02
CA GLU A 16 -1.78 7.93 5.72
C GLU A 16 -1.26 6.49 5.87
N TRP A 17 -1.46 5.67 4.84
CA TRP A 17 -1.11 4.25 4.90
C TRP A 17 -0.33 3.81 3.67
N LEU A 18 0.56 2.84 3.90
CA LEU A 18 1.15 2.03 2.84
C LEU A 18 0.75 0.57 3.05
N VAL A 19 0.27 -0.07 1.98
CA VAL A 19 -0.19 -1.46 1.98
C VAL A 19 0.70 -2.32 1.08
N PRO A 20 1.78 -2.91 1.61
CA PRO A 20 2.57 -3.90 0.89
C PRO A 20 2.08 -5.33 1.20
N PRO A 21 1.84 -6.17 0.18
CA PRO A 21 1.66 -7.60 0.38
C PRO A 21 2.93 -8.25 0.91
N LEU A 22 2.80 -9.07 1.95
CA LEU A 22 3.85 -9.89 2.53
C LEU A 22 3.80 -11.33 2.02
N ARG A 23 2.61 -11.81 1.67
CA ARG A 23 2.34 -13.10 1.02
C ARG A 23 0.95 -13.11 0.39
N GLY A 24 0.82 -13.63 -0.82
CA GLY A 24 -0.44 -13.73 -1.56
C GLY A 24 -0.94 -12.37 -2.08
N ALA A 25 -1.94 -12.42 -2.95
CA ALA A 25 -2.55 -11.25 -3.57
C ALA A 25 -3.63 -10.62 -2.67
N CYS A 26 -3.79 -9.30 -2.75
CA CYS A 26 -4.89 -8.60 -2.12
C CYS A 26 -5.37 -7.43 -2.97
N THR A 27 -6.58 -6.97 -2.73
CA THR A 27 -7.19 -5.85 -3.44
C THR A 27 -7.66 -4.82 -2.43
N PRO A 28 -6.82 -3.86 -2.05
CA PRO A 28 -7.24 -2.63 -1.41
C PRO A 28 -8.27 -1.90 -2.27
N ARG A 29 -9.31 -1.41 -1.61
CA ARG A 29 -10.35 -0.56 -2.16
C ARG A 29 -10.45 0.69 -1.29
N VAL A 30 -10.30 1.85 -1.91
CA VAL A 30 -10.54 3.15 -1.29
C VAL A 30 -11.72 3.76 -2.03
N GLU A 31 -12.78 4.08 -1.31
CA GLU A 31 -14.04 4.55 -1.91
C GLU A 31 -14.51 3.61 -3.05
N ASN A 32 -14.50 4.06 -4.30
CA ASN A 32 -14.87 3.26 -5.47
C ASN A 32 -13.69 2.78 -6.31
N GLU A 33 -12.46 3.11 -5.93
CA GLU A 33 -11.25 2.70 -6.63
C GLU A 33 -10.69 1.42 -6.04
N LYS A 34 -10.31 0.49 -6.91
CA LYS A 34 -9.64 -0.77 -6.55
C LYS A 34 -8.22 -0.74 -7.07
N SER A 35 -7.29 -1.18 -6.26
CA SER A 35 -5.87 -1.27 -6.63
C SER A 35 -5.40 -2.71 -6.43
N PRO A 36 -5.63 -3.63 -7.38
CA PRO A 36 -5.21 -5.03 -7.24
C PRO A 36 -3.70 -5.11 -7.05
N LEU A 37 -3.27 -5.75 -5.96
CA LEU A 37 -1.88 -6.04 -5.68
C LEU A 37 -1.66 -7.55 -5.92
N PRO A 38 -0.88 -7.93 -6.95
CA PRO A 38 -0.66 -9.33 -7.30
C PRO A 38 0.07 -10.10 -6.19
N GLY A 39 0.74 -9.37 -5.29
CA GLY A 39 1.39 -9.95 -4.14
C GLY A 39 2.70 -10.64 -4.48
N ARG A 40 3.10 -11.53 -3.58
CA ARG A 40 4.32 -12.33 -3.68
C ARG A 40 4.18 -13.63 -2.91
N GLU A 41 5.06 -14.58 -3.17
CA GLU A 41 5.06 -15.88 -2.48
C GLU A 41 5.39 -15.76 -0.99
N GLY A 42 6.26 -14.82 -0.63
CA GLY A 42 6.65 -14.54 0.74
C GLY A 42 7.65 -13.38 0.81
N VAL A 43 7.99 -12.94 2.03
CA VAL A 43 8.87 -11.77 2.24
C VAL A 43 10.31 -11.98 1.76
N TYR A 44 10.74 -13.23 1.60
CA TYR A 44 12.06 -13.62 1.08
C TYR A 44 12.04 -14.02 -0.41
N ALA A 45 10.89 -13.87 -1.09
CA ALA A 45 10.82 -14.11 -2.52
C ALA A 45 11.72 -13.13 -3.28
N LYS A 46 12.28 -13.58 -4.40
CA LYS A 46 13.19 -12.78 -5.24
C LYS A 46 12.49 -11.58 -5.89
N SER A 47 11.17 -11.64 -6.06
CA SER A 47 10.38 -10.58 -6.68
C SER A 47 9.87 -9.55 -5.67
N VAL A 48 9.99 -8.28 -6.02
CA VAL A 48 9.20 -7.20 -5.44
C VAL A 48 7.74 -7.30 -5.89
N THR A 49 6.86 -6.62 -5.17
CA THR A 49 5.43 -6.57 -5.46
C THR A 49 4.95 -5.13 -5.40
N ASP A 50 3.81 -4.89 -6.02
CA ASP A 50 3.17 -3.59 -6.02
C ASP A 50 2.69 -3.21 -4.62
N VAL A 51 2.48 -1.92 -4.42
CA VAL A 51 1.98 -1.34 -3.18
C VAL A 51 0.81 -0.41 -3.46
N ALA A 52 -0.09 -0.26 -2.49
CA ALA A 52 -1.12 0.77 -2.52
C ALA A 52 -0.88 1.79 -1.41
N TYR A 53 -1.20 3.05 -1.69
CA TYR A 53 -1.24 4.16 -0.76
C TYR A 53 -2.69 4.62 -0.60
N PRO A 54 -3.39 4.16 0.46
CA PRO A 54 -4.62 4.78 0.92
C PRO A 54 -4.31 6.14 1.55
N PRO A 55 -5.03 7.20 1.14
CA PRO A 55 -4.77 8.53 1.64
C PRO A 55 -5.30 8.70 3.08
N ARG A 56 -4.92 9.81 3.71
CA ARG A 56 -5.51 10.24 4.98
C ARG A 56 -7.04 10.30 4.87
N ASP A 57 -7.74 10.02 5.97
CA ASP A 57 -9.20 10.00 6.09
C ASP A 57 -9.91 8.93 5.24
N ALA A 58 -9.17 8.13 4.45
CA ALA A 58 -9.73 6.99 3.73
C ALA A 58 -10.01 5.81 4.65
N ARG A 59 -11.03 5.03 4.27
CA ARG A 59 -11.38 3.76 4.92
C ARG A 59 -11.09 2.60 3.97
N PRO A 60 -9.83 2.18 3.83
CA PRO A 60 -9.48 1.12 2.90
C PRO A 60 -10.08 -0.22 3.37
N GLN A 61 -10.78 -0.88 2.44
CA GLN A 61 -11.20 -2.27 2.59
C GLN A 61 -10.23 -3.15 1.81
N ILE A 62 -9.72 -4.21 2.41
CA ILE A 62 -8.74 -5.08 1.76
C ILE A 62 -9.32 -6.47 1.65
N ALA A 63 -9.58 -6.90 0.42
CA ALA A 63 -10.10 -8.23 0.10
C ALA A 63 -8.99 -9.17 -0.38
N SER A 64 -9.11 -10.47 -0.06
CA SER A 64 -8.30 -11.52 -0.68
C SER A 64 -9.12 -12.80 -0.93
N GLY A 65 -9.06 -13.33 -2.15
CA GLY A 65 -9.82 -14.52 -2.54
C GLY A 65 -9.22 -15.85 -2.08
N ALA A 66 -7.89 -15.92 -1.93
CA ALA A 66 -7.15 -17.12 -1.52
C ALA A 66 -6.48 -16.98 -0.13
N GLY A 67 -6.77 -15.88 0.57
CA GLY A 67 -6.06 -15.47 1.78
C GLY A 67 -4.73 -14.78 1.45
N SER A 68 -4.40 -13.75 2.22
CA SER A 68 -3.15 -13.00 2.08
C SER A 68 -2.65 -12.52 3.43
N ARG A 69 -1.37 -12.15 3.45
CA ARG A 69 -0.75 -11.42 4.55
C ARG A 69 -0.20 -10.14 3.97
N PHE A 70 -0.53 -9.01 4.56
CA PHE A 70 -0.06 -7.69 4.16
C PHE A 70 0.32 -6.89 5.41
N ALA A 71 1.12 -5.84 5.24
CA ALA A 71 1.37 -4.87 6.30
C ALA A 71 0.44 -3.66 6.12
N LEU A 72 0.19 -2.97 7.22
CA LEU A 72 -0.42 -1.64 7.26
C LEU A 72 0.59 -0.73 7.94
N ALA A 73 1.40 -0.03 7.14
CA ALA A 73 2.36 0.92 7.66
C ALA A 73 1.71 2.31 7.67
N GLY A 74 1.24 2.73 8.86
CA GLY A 74 0.57 4.01 9.06
C GLY A 74 1.51 5.07 9.64
N ALA A 75 1.34 6.31 9.19
CA ALA A 75 2.02 7.48 9.75
C ALA A 75 1.05 8.65 9.86
N LYS A 76 1.20 9.47 10.91
CA LYS A 76 0.39 10.69 11.05
C LYS A 76 0.78 11.70 9.98
N CYS A 77 -0.22 12.30 9.34
CA CYS A 77 0.00 13.30 8.29
C CYS A 77 -0.99 14.46 8.41
N GLU A 78 -0.54 15.65 8.04
CA GLU A 78 -1.36 16.86 8.02
C GLU A 78 -1.93 17.13 6.62
N ARG A 79 -1.21 16.72 5.57
CA ARG A 79 -1.62 16.88 4.17
C ARG A 79 -2.21 15.58 3.64
N GLN A 80 -3.38 15.67 3.01
CA GLN A 80 -3.97 14.57 2.27
C GLN A 80 -3.41 14.54 0.84
N LEU A 81 -2.86 13.41 0.43
CA LEU A 81 -2.50 13.12 -0.97
C LEU A 81 -3.62 12.28 -1.61
N PRO A 82 -3.74 12.23 -2.95
CA PRO A 82 -4.67 11.30 -3.59
C PRO A 82 -4.25 9.84 -3.39
N ALA A 83 -5.20 8.91 -3.52
CA ALA A 83 -4.91 7.47 -3.55
C ALA A 83 -3.91 7.15 -4.67
N ARG A 84 -2.96 6.26 -4.40
CA ARG A 84 -1.91 5.90 -5.36
C ARG A 84 -1.63 4.42 -5.37
N TYR A 85 -1.28 3.93 -6.56
CA TYR A 85 -0.76 2.60 -6.77
C TYR A 85 0.70 2.73 -7.21
N GLY A 86 1.59 2.04 -6.50
CA GLY A 86 3.02 1.99 -6.79
C GLY A 86 3.35 0.63 -7.40
N PRO A 87 3.66 0.54 -8.71
CA PRO A 87 4.00 -0.72 -9.34
C PRO A 87 5.38 -1.22 -8.90
N ALA A 88 5.57 -2.53 -8.89
CA ALA A 88 6.79 -3.22 -8.47
C ALA A 88 8.09 -2.63 -9.05
N PRO A 89 8.18 -2.23 -10.33
CA PRO A 89 9.38 -1.60 -10.88
C PRO A 89 9.75 -0.25 -10.24
N GLU A 90 8.78 0.47 -9.67
CA GLU A 90 9.00 1.74 -8.94
C GLU A 90 9.33 1.50 -7.46
N VAL A 91 9.04 0.30 -6.94
CA VAL A 91 9.44 -0.13 -5.60
C VAL A 91 10.90 -0.57 -5.67
N SER A 92 11.80 0.33 -5.24
CA SER A 92 13.23 0.08 -5.30
C SER A 92 13.65 -1.15 -4.49
N ASP A 93 14.35 -2.07 -5.13
CA ASP A 93 15.06 -3.15 -4.45
C ASP A 93 16.20 -2.57 -3.59
N MET A 94 16.27 -2.99 -2.32
CA MET A 94 17.32 -2.63 -1.35
C MET A 94 18.76 -2.80 -1.90
N ASN A 95 18.95 -3.66 -2.91
CA ASN A 95 20.24 -3.87 -3.57
C ASN A 95 20.62 -2.81 -4.63
N ALA A 96 19.74 -1.86 -4.94
CA ALA A 96 19.95 -0.94 -6.06
C ALA A 96 20.85 0.25 -5.73
N ARG A 97 21.08 0.60 -4.45
CA ARG A 97 22.04 1.64 -4.01
C ARG A 97 22.17 1.62 -2.48
N ARG A 98 23.41 1.60 -1.97
CA ARG A 98 23.68 1.90 -0.56
C ARG A 98 23.25 3.33 -0.27
N GLY A 99 22.14 3.49 0.46
CA GLY A 99 21.74 4.76 1.06
C GLY A 99 20.29 5.19 0.75
N ARG A 100 19.45 5.09 1.79
CA ARG A 100 18.04 5.53 1.93
C ARG A 100 17.01 4.61 1.27
N CYS A 101 16.25 3.93 2.13
CA CYS A 101 15.02 3.24 1.75
C CYS A 101 13.83 4.10 2.14
N VAL A 102 13.23 4.74 1.15
CA VAL A 102 11.87 5.25 1.20
C VAL A 102 11.25 4.96 -0.17
N PRO A 103 10.11 4.24 -0.25
CA PRO A 103 9.28 4.34 -1.45
C PRO A 103 8.80 5.79 -1.50
N VAL A 104 9.51 6.63 -2.25
CA VAL A 104 9.04 8.00 -2.50
C VAL A 104 7.95 7.85 -3.54
N ILE A 105 6.71 7.77 -3.06
CA ILE A 105 5.55 8.02 -3.87
C ILE A 105 5.58 9.51 -4.20
N THR A 106 6.30 9.88 -5.28
CA THR A 106 6.48 11.27 -5.64
C THR A 106 5.14 11.87 -6.08
N PRO A 107 4.80 13.09 -5.66
CA PRO A 107 3.76 13.84 -6.33
C PRO A 107 4.21 14.02 -7.79
N ARG A 108 3.37 13.63 -8.76
CA ARG A 108 3.53 14.18 -10.11
C ARG A 108 3.31 15.68 -9.97
N GLU A 109 4.28 16.45 -10.47
CA GLU A 109 4.39 17.90 -10.28
C GLU A 109 3.08 18.62 -10.63
N GLY A 110 2.66 19.55 -9.76
CA GLY A 110 1.49 20.40 -10.04
C GLY A 110 0.62 20.86 -8.87
N CYS A 111 0.95 20.58 -7.60
CA CYS A 111 0.16 21.10 -6.49
C CYS A 111 1.08 21.81 -5.47
N ARG A 112 1.03 23.15 -5.50
CA ARG A 112 1.52 24.01 -4.40
C ARG A 112 0.77 23.70 -3.12
#